data_AF-A0A1V9X6R9-F1
#
_entry.id   AF-A0A1V9X6R9-F1
#
_cell.length_a   1.000
_cell.length_b   1.000
_cell.length_c   1.000
_cell.angle_alpha   90.00
_cell.angle_beta   90.00
_cell.angle_gamma   90.00
#
_symmetry.space_group_name_H-M   'P 1'
#
loop_
_entity.id
_entity.type
_entity.pdbx_description
1 polymer ?
#
loop_
_entity_poly.entity_id
_entity_poly.type
_entity_poly.pdbx_seq_one_letter_code
_entity_poly.pdbx_strand_id
1 'polypeptide(L)'
;MTELNDEKELDAVSDGEKTLAVEALKAFRDRDTKSTVVRLNQLRDKRPKDSKVLHNCLIASSESSASLLTQLEELVSSLDCDEVDSCVIHINIALLHFRKQRFHHAQKLLERFVHLVEPLGEGMYRDALLLYMETCLKLNYPERVPKLIATLESLLFGRVSTPRPGDSSPQENRDQVEQNLQWKPIVNQYRVRCLLALHSLKACKREVKNLNGEEKDRDDKESFGVVMSAFVRAQLEQQRDSGRKAIKILNTLHGREVLGSRHLATLYYNDMAAIHFKAG
;
A
#
# COMPACT_ATOMS: atom_id res chain seq x y z
N MET A 1 -6.98 47.25 17.19
CA MET A 1 -5.68 46.59 16.91
C MET A 1 -5.59 45.28 17.70
N THR A 2 -6.70 44.55 17.79
CA THR A 2 -6.93 43.47 18.76
C THR A 2 -7.49 42.20 18.12
N GLU A 3 -7.73 42.19 16.81
CA GLU A 3 -8.33 41.07 16.08
C GLU A 3 -7.31 40.13 15.42
N LEU A 4 -6.01 40.44 15.49
CA LEU A 4 -4.94 39.66 14.87
C LEU A 4 -4.27 38.63 15.80
N ASN A 5 -4.62 38.62 17.09
CA ASN A 5 -4.02 37.70 18.06
C ASN A 5 -4.90 36.46 18.37
N ASP A 6 -6.21 36.52 18.16
CA ASP A 6 -7.12 35.40 18.49
C ASP A 6 -7.10 34.27 17.43
N GLU A 7 -6.77 34.57 16.17
CA GLU A 7 -6.64 33.53 15.13
C GLU A 7 -5.42 32.61 15.35
N LYS A 8 -4.39 33.08 16.08
CA LYS A 8 -3.19 32.28 16.36
C LYS A 8 -3.36 31.31 17.52
N GLU A 9 -4.29 31.55 18.45
CA GLU A 9 -4.55 30.64 19.57
C GLU A 9 -5.50 29.48 19.19
N LEU A 10 -6.35 29.66 18.17
CA LEU A 10 -7.26 28.62 17.67
C LEU A 10 -6.55 27.44 17.00
N ASP A 11 -5.30 27.62 16.56
CA ASP A 11 -4.52 26.60 15.87
C ASP A 11 -3.55 25.84 16.79
N ALA A 12 -3.38 26.29 18.03
CA ALA A 12 -2.54 25.60 19.01
C ALA A 12 -3.27 24.34 19.54
N VAL A 13 -2.79 23.16 19.18
CA VAL A 13 -3.36 21.88 19.67
C VAL A 13 -3.16 21.78 21.19
N SER A 14 -4.26 21.76 21.93
CA SER A 14 -4.24 21.63 23.39
C SER A 14 -3.69 20.27 23.81
N ASP A 15 -2.99 20.20 24.94
CA ASP A 15 -2.52 18.92 25.48
C ASP A 15 -3.67 17.96 25.77
N GLY A 16 -4.86 18.48 26.10
CA GLY A 16 -6.07 17.67 26.23
C GLY A 16 -6.64 17.13 24.91
N GLU A 17 -6.32 17.74 23.77
CA GLU A 17 -6.66 17.21 22.44
C GLU A 17 -5.65 16.15 22.02
N LYS A 18 -4.35 16.37 22.31
CA LYS A 18 -3.30 15.40 22.05
C LYS A 18 -3.54 14.09 22.80
N THR A 19 -3.91 14.16 24.08
CA THR A 19 -4.22 12.96 24.87
C THR A 19 -5.42 12.21 24.30
N LEU A 20 -6.51 12.91 23.95
CA LEU A 20 -7.66 12.28 23.30
C LEU A 20 -7.29 11.62 21.97
N ALA A 21 -6.45 12.25 21.15
CA ALA A 21 -6.01 11.69 19.87
C ALA A 21 -5.16 10.43 20.06
N VAL A 22 -4.24 10.44 21.03
CA VAL A 22 -3.42 9.27 21.39
C VAL A 22 -4.28 8.13 21.92
N GLU A 23 -5.25 8.43 22.78
CA GLU A 23 -6.17 7.42 23.30
C GLU A 23 -7.09 6.84 22.22
N ALA A 24 -7.60 7.68 21.30
CA ALA A 24 -8.39 7.24 20.16
C ALA A 24 -7.58 6.32 19.26
N LEU A 25 -6.31 6.68 18.98
CA LEU A 25 -5.40 5.85 18.20
C LEU A 25 -5.11 4.51 18.90
N LYS A 26 -4.93 4.52 20.22
CA LYS A 26 -4.73 3.29 21.00
C LYS A 26 -5.95 2.38 20.92
N ALA A 27 -7.15 2.91 21.20
CA ALA A 27 -8.40 2.17 21.10
C ALA A 27 -8.62 1.60 19.68
N PHE A 28 -8.27 2.35 18.64
CA PHE A 28 -8.38 1.90 17.26
C PHE A 28 -7.43 0.73 16.96
N ARG A 29 -6.18 0.81 17.46
CA ARG A 29 -5.18 -0.29 17.34
C ARG A 29 -5.62 -1.54 18.08
N ASP A 30 -6.26 -1.38 19.23
CA ASP A 30 -6.82 -2.46 20.04
C ASP A 30 -8.13 -3.05 19.45
N ARG A 31 -8.59 -2.51 18.30
CA ARG A 31 -9.86 -2.86 17.62
C ARG A 31 -11.11 -2.59 18.47
N ASP A 32 -11.02 -1.72 19.48
CA ASP A 32 -12.18 -1.26 20.24
C ASP A 32 -12.86 -0.09 19.51
N THR A 33 -13.78 -0.44 18.62
CA THR A 33 -14.51 0.52 17.78
C THR A 33 -15.37 1.46 18.59
N LYS A 34 -16.01 0.98 19.67
CA LYS A 34 -16.89 1.79 20.52
C LYS A 34 -16.10 2.90 21.21
N SER A 35 -15.01 2.53 21.87
CA SER A 35 -14.10 3.47 22.53
C SER A 35 -13.47 4.47 21.56
N THR A 36 -13.14 4.02 20.35
CA THR A 36 -12.56 4.88 19.31
C THR A 36 -13.56 5.95 18.88
N VAL A 37 -14.80 5.56 18.54
CA VAL A 37 -15.84 6.49 18.09
C VAL A 37 -16.19 7.52 19.17
N VAL A 38 -16.28 7.10 20.44
CA VAL A 38 -16.55 8.02 21.55
C VAL A 38 -15.47 9.10 21.65
N ARG A 39 -14.19 8.71 21.63
CA ARG A 39 -13.07 9.66 21.74
C ARG A 39 -12.95 10.56 20.51
N LEU A 40 -13.20 10.03 19.31
CA LEU A 40 -13.19 10.81 18.08
C LEU A 40 -14.36 11.82 18.02
N ASN A 41 -15.53 11.47 18.53
CA ASN A 41 -16.64 12.42 18.64
C ASN A 41 -16.30 13.56 19.63
N GLN A 42 -15.66 13.25 20.76
CA GLN A 42 -15.18 14.29 21.69
C GLN A 42 -14.15 15.23 21.05
N LEU A 43 -13.28 14.70 20.19
CA LEU A 43 -12.34 15.51 19.38
C LEU A 43 -13.07 16.35 18.34
N ARG A 44 -14.06 15.79 17.66
CA ARG A 44 -14.88 16.50 16.67
C ARG A 44 -15.65 17.65 17.29
N ASP A 45 -16.19 17.47 18.49
CA ASP A 45 -16.92 18.52 19.19
C ASP A 45 -15.99 19.70 19.57
N LYS A 46 -14.69 19.43 19.79
CA LYS A 46 -13.66 20.46 20.02
C LYS A 46 -13.14 21.09 18.73
N ARG A 47 -12.98 20.30 17.66
CA ARG A 47 -12.46 20.73 16.35
C ARG A 47 -13.39 20.29 15.21
N PRO A 48 -14.55 20.95 15.04
CA PRO A 48 -15.57 20.51 14.08
C PRO A 48 -15.20 20.72 12.61
N LYS A 49 -14.21 21.57 12.32
CA LYS A 49 -13.73 21.89 10.96
C LYS A 49 -12.42 21.19 10.59
N ASP A 50 -11.84 20.42 11.50
CA ASP A 50 -10.56 19.74 11.25
C ASP A 50 -10.76 18.55 10.31
N SER A 51 -10.13 18.61 9.15
CA SER A 51 -10.25 17.59 8.09
C SER A 51 -9.77 16.21 8.53
N LYS A 52 -8.73 16.16 9.37
CA LYS A 52 -8.14 14.91 9.87
C LYS A 52 -9.06 14.27 10.90
N VAL A 53 -9.65 15.08 11.79
CA VAL A 53 -10.63 14.59 12.78
C VAL A 53 -11.88 14.07 12.08
N LEU A 54 -12.44 14.84 11.14
CA LEU A 54 -13.60 14.41 10.36
C LEU A 54 -13.32 13.13 9.57
N HIS A 55 -12.18 13.06 8.88
CA HIS A 55 -11.76 11.87 8.15
C HIS A 55 -11.67 10.63 9.05
N ASN A 56 -11.01 10.76 10.21
CA ASN A 56 -10.84 9.66 11.15
C ASN A 56 -12.18 9.21 11.76
N CYS A 57 -13.09 10.15 12.04
CA CYS A 57 -14.46 9.85 12.46
C CYS A 57 -15.16 8.96 11.41
N LEU A 58 -15.13 9.35 10.14
CA LEU A 58 -15.78 8.59 9.05
C LEU A 58 -15.19 7.18 8.92
N ILE A 59 -13.86 7.04 9.02
CA ILE A 59 -13.20 5.73 8.99
C ILE A 59 -13.67 4.85 10.17
N ALA A 60 -13.74 5.41 11.38
CA ALA A 60 -14.08 4.65 12.57
C ALA A 60 -15.58 4.30 12.67
N SER A 61 -16.46 5.14 12.12
CA SER A 61 -17.92 4.96 12.21
C SER A 61 -18.53 4.23 11.02
N SER A 62 -17.83 4.11 9.89
CA SER A 62 -18.46 3.57 8.69
C SER A 62 -18.66 2.05 8.75
N GLU A 63 -19.90 1.64 8.56
CA GLU A 63 -20.32 0.22 8.53
C GLU A 63 -20.02 -0.45 7.19
N SER A 64 -19.87 0.31 6.10
CA SER A 64 -19.71 -0.23 4.76
C SER A 64 -18.70 0.54 3.92
N SER A 65 -18.00 -0.19 3.03
CA SER A 65 -17.07 0.43 2.07
C SER A 65 -17.75 1.35 1.05
N ALA A 66 -19.04 1.15 0.78
CA ALA A 66 -19.79 1.98 -0.16
C ALA A 66 -20.16 3.33 0.46
N SER A 67 -20.73 3.30 1.68
CA SER A 67 -21.06 4.53 2.43
C SER A 67 -19.82 5.33 2.76
N LEU A 68 -18.71 4.67 3.12
CA LEU A 68 -17.44 5.36 3.38
C LEU A 68 -16.95 6.14 2.17
N LEU A 69 -17.02 5.55 0.97
CA LEU A 69 -16.55 6.22 -0.25
C LEU A 69 -17.33 7.51 -0.51
N THR A 70 -18.66 7.45 -0.47
CA THR A 70 -19.52 8.63 -0.68
C THR A 70 -19.23 9.72 0.34
N GLN A 71 -19.13 9.36 1.63
CA GLN A 71 -18.88 10.32 2.71
C GLN A 71 -17.49 10.99 2.59
N LEU A 72 -16.46 10.26 2.15
CA LEU A 72 -15.14 10.83 1.94
C LEU A 72 -15.10 11.75 0.70
N GLU A 73 -15.80 11.40 -0.38
CA GLU A 73 -15.91 12.27 -1.56
C GLU A 73 -16.65 13.59 -1.25
N GLU A 74 -17.69 13.53 -0.41
CA GLU A 74 -18.39 14.72 0.12
C GLU A 74 -17.50 15.55 1.05
N LEU A 75 -16.70 14.90 1.91
CA LEU A 75 -15.76 15.60 2.80
C LEU A 75 -14.73 16.41 2.00
N VAL A 76 -14.13 15.81 0.96
CA VAL A 76 -13.16 16.51 0.10
C VAL A 76 -13.82 17.65 -0.67
N SER A 77 -15.07 17.49 -1.09
CA SER A 77 -15.80 18.53 -1.83
C SER A 77 -16.26 19.68 -0.95
N SER A 78 -16.44 19.45 0.36
CA SER A 78 -16.95 20.43 1.30
C SER A 78 -15.87 21.21 2.03
N LEU A 79 -14.66 20.65 2.14
CA LEU A 79 -13.53 21.30 2.77
C LEU A 79 -12.61 21.93 1.74
N ASP A 80 -12.30 23.21 1.91
CA ASP A 80 -11.24 23.89 1.17
C ASP A 80 -9.88 23.50 1.77
N CYS A 81 -9.50 22.23 1.56
CA CYS A 81 -8.23 21.69 2.01
C CYS A 81 -7.22 21.65 0.87
N ASP A 82 -6.00 22.10 1.14
CA ASP A 82 -4.89 21.95 0.21
C ASP A 82 -4.65 20.46 -0.13
N GLU A 83 -4.06 20.20 -1.31
CA GLU A 83 -3.76 18.83 -1.78
C GLU A 83 -2.86 18.05 -0.82
N VAL A 84 -2.03 18.78 -0.07
CA VAL A 84 -1.14 18.23 0.95
C VAL A 84 -1.92 17.76 2.19
N ASP A 85 -2.84 18.57 2.71
CA ASP A 85 -3.61 18.20 3.90
C ASP A 85 -4.64 17.10 3.63
N SER A 86 -5.12 17.02 2.40
CA SER A 86 -6.11 16.04 1.95
C SER A 86 -5.49 14.77 1.33
N CYS A 87 -4.16 14.64 1.27
CA CYS A 87 -3.49 13.55 0.56
C CYS A 87 -3.88 12.16 1.10
N VAL A 88 -3.98 12.01 2.42
CA VAL A 88 -4.40 10.76 3.09
C VAL A 88 -5.83 10.39 2.70
N ILE A 89 -6.71 11.39 2.67
CA ILE A 89 -8.12 11.21 2.31
C ILE A 89 -8.22 10.70 0.87
N HIS A 90 -7.48 11.33 -0.04
CA HIS A 90 -7.47 10.93 -1.44
C HIS A 90 -6.86 9.54 -1.68
N ILE A 91 -5.81 9.16 -0.94
CA ILE A 91 -5.25 7.79 -1.01
C ILE A 91 -6.28 6.77 -0.52
N ASN A 92 -7.00 7.07 0.55
CA ASN A 92 -8.08 6.21 1.05
C ASN A 92 -9.25 6.10 0.05
N ILE A 93 -9.64 7.21 -0.59
CA ILE A 93 -10.62 7.21 -1.70
C ILE A 93 -10.10 6.35 -2.87
N ALA A 94 -8.83 6.49 -3.26
CA ALA A 94 -8.23 5.68 -4.31
C ALA A 94 -8.24 4.19 -3.99
N LEU A 95 -7.94 3.82 -2.74
CA LEU A 95 -8.01 2.44 -2.25
C LEU A 95 -9.45 1.88 -2.32
N LEU A 96 -10.45 2.68 -1.96
CA LEU A 96 -11.85 2.29 -2.05
C LEU A 96 -12.30 2.11 -3.51
N HIS A 97 -11.94 3.01 -4.41
CA HIS A 97 -12.17 2.84 -5.85
C HIS A 97 -11.48 1.58 -6.39
N PHE A 98 -10.24 1.31 -5.99
CA PHE A 98 -9.52 0.10 -6.36
C PHE A 98 -10.26 -1.16 -5.90
N ARG A 99 -10.73 -1.20 -4.65
CA ARG A 99 -11.53 -2.33 -4.12
C ARG A 99 -12.84 -2.54 -4.88
N LYS A 100 -13.45 -1.46 -5.36
CA LYS A 100 -14.66 -1.48 -6.21
C LYS A 100 -14.37 -1.77 -7.70
N GLN A 101 -13.14 -2.15 -8.05
CA GLN A 101 -12.69 -2.40 -9.43
C GLN A 101 -12.78 -1.17 -10.36
N ARG A 102 -12.88 0.05 -9.79
CA ARG A 102 -12.93 1.33 -10.52
C ARG A 102 -11.52 1.87 -10.74
N PHE A 103 -10.70 1.11 -11.47
CA PHE A 103 -9.26 1.34 -11.54
C PHE A 103 -8.86 2.68 -12.16
N HIS A 104 -9.60 3.19 -13.15
CA HIS A 104 -9.32 4.50 -13.73
C HIS A 104 -9.48 5.66 -12.73
N HIS A 105 -10.47 5.58 -11.83
CA HIS A 105 -10.64 6.58 -10.77
C HIS A 105 -9.50 6.51 -9.76
N ALA A 106 -9.11 5.31 -9.33
CA ALA A 106 -7.96 5.11 -8.46
C ALA A 106 -6.66 5.65 -9.10
N GLN A 107 -6.43 5.36 -10.37
CA GLN A 107 -5.25 5.83 -11.13
C GLN A 107 -5.18 7.36 -11.15
N LYS A 108 -6.27 8.05 -11.50
CA LYS A 108 -6.33 9.51 -11.61
C LYS A 108 -5.98 10.19 -10.28
N LEU A 109 -6.40 9.61 -9.17
CA LEU A 109 -6.05 10.09 -7.84
C LEU A 109 -4.57 9.84 -7.55
N LEU A 110 -4.11 8.60 -7.68
CA LEU A 110 -2.73 8.21 -7.35
C LEU A 110 -1.68 8.94 -8.17
N GLU A 111 -1.95 9.23 -9.45
CA GLU A 111 -1.04 9.96 -10.34
C GLU A 111 -0.73 11.38 -9.84
N ARG A 112 -1.67 12.02 -9.14
CA ARG A 112 -1.46 13.36 -8.53
C ARG A 112 -0.46 13.31 -7.37
N PHE A 113 -0.44 12.21 -6.62
CA PHE A 113 0.36 12.11 -5.38
C PHE A 113 1.77 11.57 -5.59
N VAL A 114 2.14 11.13 -6.81
CA VAL A 114 3.48 10.58 -7.09
C VAL A 114 4.59 11.58 -6.78
N HIS A 115 4.30 12.89 -6.85
CA HIS A 115 5.27 13.96 -6.60
C HIS A 115 5.28 14.48 -5.15
N LEU A 116 4.31 14.08 -4.32
CA LEU A 116 4.13 14.58 -2.95
C LEU A 116 4.77 13.64 -1.92
N VAL A 117 6.09 13.45 -2.03
CA VAL A 117 6.86 12.50 -1.18
C VAL A 117 6.94 12.97 0.27
N GLU A 118 7.30 14.24 0.47
CA GLU A 118 7.60 14.82 1.79
C GLU A 118 6.39 14.85 2.75
N PRO A 119 5.15 15.16 2.30
CA PRO A 119 4.01 15.23 3.22
C PRO A 119 3.42 13.89 3.66
N LEU A 120 3.65 12.81 2.91
CA LEU A 120 3.05 11.50 3.18
C LEU A 120 3.82 10.71 4.24
N GLY A 121 5.11 11.03 4.44
CA GLY A 121 6.01 10.14 5.15
C GLY A 121 6.30 8.85 4.37
N GLU A 122 7.45 8.24 4.64
CA GLU A 122 7.98 7.16 3.80
C GLU A 122 7.06 5.94 3.71
N GLY A 123 6.46 5.52 4.84
CA GLY A 123 5.61 4.33 4.89
C GLY A 123 4.34 4.47 4.05
N MET A 124 3.66 5.61 4.14
CA MET A 124 2.43 5.84 3.37
C MET A 124 2.74 6.09 1.89
N TYR A 125 3.84 6.79 1.57
CA TYR A 125 4.27 6.96 0.19
C TYR A 125 4.63 5.61 -0.46
N ARG A 126 5.34 4.73 0.26
CA ARG A 126 5.59 3.33 -0.16
C ARG A 126 4.29 2.60 -0.48
N ASP A 127 3.32 2.64 0.42
CA ASP A 127 2.05 1.92 0.26
C ASP A 127 1.21 2.50 -0.90
N ALA A 128 1.26 3.82 -1.11
CA ALA A 128 0.66 4.49 -2.27
C ALA A 128 1.31 4.08 -3.59
N LEU A 129 2.65 3.97 -3.65
CA LEU A 129 3.37 3.48 -4.83
C LEU A 129 2.99 2.03 -5.15
N LEU A 130 2.87 1.16 -4.14
CA LEU A 130 2.45 -0.24 -4.31
C LEU A 130 1.02 -0.31 -4.88
N LEU A 131 0.10 0.49 -4.36
CA LEU A 131 -1.27 0.58 -4.87
C LEU A 131 -1.30 1.12 -6.31
N TYR A 132 -0.44 2.10 -6.63
CA TYR A 132 -0.39 2.67 -7.99
C TYR A 132 0.16 1.67 -9.01
N MET A 133 1.24 0.95 -8.67
CA MET A 133 1.75 -0.13 -9.51
C MET A 133 0.70 -1.22 -9.74
N GLU A 134 -0.03 -1.61 -8.69
CA GLU A 134 -1.13 -2.59 -8.83
C GLU A 134 -2.22 -2.08 -9.77
N THR A 135 -2.59 -0.80 -9.64
CA THR A 135 -3.60 -0.16 -10.48
C THR A 135 -3.16 -0.12 -11.94
N CYS A 136 -1.91 0.22 -12.22
CA CYS A 136 -1.33 0.17 -13.58
C CYS A 136 -1.38 -1.24 -14.17
N LEU A 137 -1.02 -2.27 -13.39
CA LEU A 137 -1.09 -3.66 -13.86
C LEU A 137 -2.53 -4.10 -14.15
N LYS A 138 -3.51 -3.67 -13.35
CA LYS A 138 -4.94 -3.95 -13.60
C LYS A 138 -5.52 -3.24 -14.82
N LEU A 139 -5.02 -2.05 -15.13
CA LEU A 139 -5.37 -1.29 -16.33
C LEU A 139 -4.59 -1.70 -17.58
N ASN A 140 -3.71 -2.70 -17.48
CA ASN A 140 -2.82 -3.11 -18.55
C ASN A 140 -1.90 -1.97 -19.06
N TYR A 141 -1.35 -1.18 -18.12
CA TYR A 141 -0.31 -0.16 -18.35
C TYR A 141 1.05 -0.58 -17.72
N PRO A 142 1.61 -1.75 -18.08
CA PRO A 142 2.83 -2.24 -17.46
C PRO A 142 4.06 -1.36 -17.74
N GLU A 143 4.05 -0.56 -18.81
CA GLU A 143 5.13 0.37 -19.17
C GLU A 143 5.34 1.49 -18.14
N ARG A 144 4.34 1.81 -17.31
CA ARG A 144 4.46 2.81 -16.24
C ARG A 144 5.14 2.26 -14.99
N VAL A 145 5.07 0.95 -14.77
CA VAL A 145 5.52 0.29 -13.54
C VAL A 145 7.04 0.39 -13.31
N PRO A 146 7.93 0.28 -14.31
CA PRO A 146 9.39 0.40 -14.09
C PRO A 146 9.83 1.70 -13.43
N LYS A 147 9.20 2.83 -13.79
CA LYS A 147 9.50 4.13 -13.17
C LYS A 147 9.10 4.14 -11.69
N LEU A 148 7.94 3.58 -11.38
CA LEU A 148 7.44 3.47 -10.00
C LEU A 148 8.30 2.53 -9.16
N ILE A 149 8.78 1.43 -9.75
CA ILE A 149 9.75 0.53 -9.10
C ILE A 149 11.04 1.30 -8.77
N ALA A 150 11.58 2.08 -9.71
CA ALA A 150 12.80 2.85 -9.46
C ALA A 150 12.60 3.89 -8.34
N THR A 151 11.45 4.57 -8.31
CA THR A 151 11.10 5.48 -7.21
C THR A 151 11.01 4.74 -5.87
N LEU A 152 10.36 3.57 -5.85
CA LEU A 152 10.24 2.75 -4.65
C LEU A 152 11.61 2.22 -4.18
N GLU A 153 12.49 1.83 -5.08
CA GLU A 153 13.85 1.40 -4.73
C GLU A 153 14.69 2.56 -4.20
N SER A 154 14.54 3.76 -4.76
CA SER A 154 15.18 4.96 -4.22
C SER A 154 14.69 5.29 -2.82
N LEU A 155 13.40 5.10 -2.54
CA LEU A 155 12.81 5.29 -1.22
C LEU A 155 13.32 4.26 -0.21
N LEU A 156 13.43 2.99 -0.61
CA LEU A 156 13.75 1.89 0.31
C LEU A 156 15.25 1.65 0.50
N PHE A 157 16.04 1.82 -0.57
CA PHE A 157 17.44 1.41 -0.66
C PHE A 157 18.38 2.51 -1.17
N GLY A 158 17.83 3.67 -1.55
CA GLY A 158 18.62 4.79 -2.04
C GLY A 158 19.55 5.33 -0.96
N ARG A 159 20.76 5.75 -1.36
CA ARG A 159 21.57 6.63 -0.52
C ARG A 159 20.99 8.03 -0.64
N VAL A 160 20.58 8.64 0.46
CA VAL A 160 20.33 10.09 0.54
C VAL A 160 21.52 10.79 -0.12
N SER A 161 21.34 11.27 -1.35
CA SER A 161 22.40 11.89 -2.13
C SER A 161 22.20 13.38 -2.09
N THR A 162 22.67 13.98 -1.00
CA THR A 162 23.43 15.23 -0.87
C THR A 162 23.47 15.53 0.62
N PRO A 163 24.63 15.42 1.29
CA PRO A 163 24.69 15.69 2.72
C PRO A 163 24.34 17.17 2.93
N ARG A 164 23.15 17.42 3.48
CA ARG A 164 22.86 18.71 4.11
C ARG A 164 23.50 18.70 5.49
N PRO A 165 24.00 19.84 5.99
CA PRO A 165 24.50 19.91 7.36
C PRO A 165 23.31 19.65 8.31
N GLY A 166 23.25 18.43 8.88
CA GLY A 166 22.13 17.95 9.68
C GLY A 166 21.62 16.54 9.34
N ASP A 167 22.07 15.93 8.23
CA ASP A 167 21.66 14.56 7.87
C ASP A 167 22.19 13.50 8.84
N SER A 168 21.35 12.48 9.05
CA SER A 168 21.58 11.31 9.89
C SER A 168 22.93 10.65 9.63
N SER A 169 23.52 10.11 10.69
CA SER A 169 24.83 9.47 10.63
C SER A 169 24.86 8.33 9.59
N PRO A 170 26.03 8.02 8.98
CA PRO A 170 26.15 6.90 8.03
C PRO A 170 25.69 5.55 8.59
N GLN A 171 25.68 5.40 9.91
CA GLN A 171 25.23 4.22 10.62
C GLN A 171 23.71 4.10 10.63
N GLU A 172 22.97 5.18 10.93
CA GLU A 172 21.49 5.18 10.91
C GLU A 172 20.94 4.87 9.52
N ASN A 173 21.60 5.37 8.47
CA ASN A 173 21.22 5.08 7.08
C ASN A 173 21.43 3.60 6.73
N ARG A 174 22.49 2.98 7.28
CA ARG A 174 22.76 1.55 7.09
C ARG A 174 21.71 0.69 7.80
N ASP A 175 21.37 1.04 9.04
CA ASP A 175 20.37 0.33 9.83
C ASP A 175 18.97 0.44 9.19
N GLN A 176 18.63 1.60 8.63
CA GLN A 176 17.38 1.81 7.88
C GLN A 176 17.30 0.96 6.61
N VAL A 177 18.38 0.91 5.82
CA VAL A 177 18.45 0.06 4.63
C VAL A 177 18.31 -1.41 5.02
N GLU A 178 18.94 -1.84 6.11
CA GLU A 178 18.85 -3.21 6.63
C GLU A 178 17.40 -3.56 7.04
N GLN A 179 16.72 -2.66 7.74
CA GLN A 179 15.29 -2.81 8.06
C GLN A 179 14.40 -2.87 6.81
N ASN A 180 14.80 -2.17 5.74
CA ASN A 180 14.04 -2.14 4.49
C ASN A 180 14.26 -3.37 3.60
N LEU A 181 15.25 -4.22 3.88
CA LEU A 181 15.51 -5.44 3.09
C LEU A 181 14.29 -6.37 3.01
N GLN A 182 13.41 -6.35 4.02
CA GLN A 182 12.16 -7.10 4.00
C GLN A 182 11.23 -6.76 2.82
N TRP A 183 11.37 -5.58 2.21
CA TRP A 183 10.55 -5.12 1.07
C TRP A 183 11.10 -5.56 -0.29
N LYS A 184 12.37 -5.96 -0.35
CA LYS A 184 13.04 -6.38 -1.58
C LYS A 184 12.31 -7.50 -2.35
N PRO A 185 11.74 -8.52 -1.68
CA PRO A 185 10.92 -9.53 -2.35
C PRO A 185 9.68 -8.96 -3.03
N ILE A 186 9.01 -7.99 -2.39
CA ILE A 186 7.81 -7.35 -2.95
C ILE A 186 8.20 -6.54 -4.20
N VAL A 187 9.30 -5.79 -4.15
CA VAL A 187 9.84 -5.07 -5.31
C VAL A 187 10.11 -6.03 -6.48
N ASN A 188 10.80 -7.13 -6.21
CA ASN A 188 11.11 -8.15 -7.22
C ASN A 188 9.82 -8.81 -7.77
N GLN A 189 8.80 -9.05 -6.94
CA GLN A 189 7.50 -9.57 -7.40
C GLN A 189 6.81 -8.61 -8.38
N TYR A 190 6.78 -7.30 -8.09
CA TYR A 190 6.24 -6.32 -9.02
C TYR A 190 7.03 -6.26 -10.33
N ARG A 191 8.37 -6.39 -10.26
CA ARG A 191 9.21 -6.48 -11.46
C ARG A 191 8.88 -7.71 -12.31
N VAL A 192 8.76 -8.89 -11.70
CA VAL A 192 8.33 -10.12 -12.38
C VAL A 192 6.96 -9.94 -13.03
N ARG A 193 5.97 -9.40 -12.30
CA ARG A 193 4.60 -9.19 -12.81
C ARG A 193 4.57 -8.19 -13.98
N CYS A 194 5.35 -7.11 -13.90
CA CYS A 194 5.51 -6.17 -15.00
C CYS A 194 6.11 -6.85 -16.24
N LEU A 195 7.16 -7.66 -16.07
CA LEU A 195 7.79 -8.38 -17.18
C LEU A 195 6.87 -9.44 -17.79
N LEU A 196 6.04 -10.11 -16.98
CA LEU A 196 5.00 -11.03 -17.46
C LEU A 196 3.93 -10.32 -18.29
N ALA A 197 3.47 -9.15 -17.84
CA ALA A 197 2.50 -8.33 -18.57
C ALA A 197 3.08 -7.79 -19.89
N LEU A 198 4.39 -7.50 -19.93
CA LEU A 198 5.12 -7.13 -21.15
C LEU A 198 5.51 -8.34 -22.04
N HIS A 199 5.14 -9.57 -21.66
CA HIS A 199 5.55 -10.81 -22.32
C HIS A 199 7.09 -10.97 -22.49
N SER A 200 7.87 -10.34 -21.61
CA SER A 200 9.35 -10.36 -21.64
C SER A 200 9.91 -11.57 -20.88
N LEU A 201 9.63 -12.78 -21.36
CA LEU A 201 9.89 -14.04 -20.64
C LEU A 201 11.36 -14.26 -20.29
N LYS A 202 12.29 -13.82 -21.15
CA LYS A 202 13.74 -13.94 -20.89
C LYS A 202 14.18 -13.06 -19.72
N ALA A 203 13.69 -11.82 -19.66
CA ALA A 203 13.95 -10.92 -18.54
C ALA A 203 13.30 -11.44 -17.27
N CYS A 204 12.03 -11.89 -17.36
CA CYS A 204 11.28 -12.47 -16.26
C CYS A 204 12.01 -13.66 -15.61
N LYS A 205 12.57 -14.57 -16.42
CA LYS A 205 13.36 -15.70 -15.92
C LYS A 205 14.60 -15.27 -15.12
N ARG A 206 15.28 -14.20 -15.54
CA ARG A 206 16.42 -13.65 -14.78
C ARG A 206 15.96 -13.13 -13.43
N GLU A 207 14.86 -12.38 -13.42
CA GLU A 207 14.32 -11.78 -12.21
C GLU A 207 13.80 -12.83 -11.21
N VAL A 208 13.16 -13.90 -11.68
CA VAL A 208 12.74 -15.02 -10.83
C VAL A 208 13.92 -15.70 -10.13
N LYS A 209 15.12 -15.72 -10.73
CA LYS A 209 16.31 -16.23 -10.03
C LYS A 209 16.70 -15.36 -8.84
N ASN A 210 16.59 -14.03 -8.99
CA ASN A 210 16.83 -13.10 -7.89
C ASN A 210 15.80 -13.34 -6.77
N LEU A 211 14.52 -13.46 -7.13
CA LEU A 211 13.44 -13.74 -6.19
C LEU A 211 13.66 -15.06 -5.42
N ASN A 212 14.12 -16.12 -6.08
CA ASN A 212 14.47 -17.38 -5.43
C ASN A 212 15.64 -17.25 -4.44
N GLY A 213 16.62 -16.40 -4.75
CA GLY A 213 17.73 -16.12 -3.84
C GLY A 213 17.24 -15.50 -2.54
N GLU A 214 16.38 -14.49 -2.63
CA GLU A 214 15.78 -13.80 -1.47
C GLU A 214 14.86 -14.70 -0.61
N GLU A 215 14.44 -15.85 -1.12
CA GLU A 215 13.60 -16.81 -0.39
C GLU A 215 14.38 -17.95 0.25
N LYS A 216 15.58 -18.23 -0.24
CA LYS A 216 16.34 -19.41 0.17
C LYS A 216 16.69 -19.37 1.66
N ASP A 217 16.98 -18.17 2.16
CA ASP A 217 17.46 -17.93 3.52
C ASP A 217 16.37 -17.42 4.46
N ARG A 218 15.09 -17.47 4.03
CA ARG A 218 13.94 -17.09 4.88
C ARG A 218 13.37 -18.28 5.62
N ASP A 219 13.31 -18.15 6.93
CA ASP A 219 12.69 -19.14 7.83
C ASP A 219 11.17 -19.16 7.69
N ASP A 220 10.55 -18.01 7.40
CA ASP A 220 9.10 -17.88 7.24
C ASP A 220 8.63 -18.25 5.81
N LYS A 221 8.60 -19.55 5.55
CA LYS A 221 8.11 -20.14 4.30
C LYS A 221 6.60 -20.04 4.13
N GLU A 222 5.86 -19.67 5.18
CA GLU A 222 4.41 -19.47 5.13
C GLU A 222 4.01 -18.01 4.98
N SER A 223 4.97 -17.09 5.02
CA SER A 223 4.73 -15.67 4.78
C SER A 223 3.97 -15.43 3.47
N PHE A 224 3.08 -14.44 3.51
CA PHE A 224 2.34 -13.96 2.34
C PHE A 224 3.27 -13.67 1.14
N GLY A 225 4.46 -13.12 1.41
CA GLY A 225 5.46 -12.85 0.38
C GLY A 225 5.90 -14.10 -0.37
N VAL A 226 6.26 -15.18 0.33
CA VAL A 226 6.71 -16.44 -0.29
C VAL A 226 5.60 -17.08 -1.14
N VAL A 227 4.36 -17.00 -0.68
CA VAL A 227 3.20 -17.51 -1.42
C VAL A 227 2.98 -16.72 -2.71
N MET A 228 3.03 -15.38 -2.65
CA MET A 228 2.91 -14.53 -3.84
C MET A 228 4.02 -14.79 -4.86
N SER A 229 5.25 -15.04 -4.40
CA SER A 229 6.34 -15.45 -5.29
C SER A 229 6.10 -16.79 -5.97
N ALA A 230 5.49 -17.76 -5.28
CA ALA A 230 5.13 -19.03 -5.89
C ALA A 230 4.11 -18.85 -7.02
N PHE A 231 3.10 -17.99 -6.84
CA PHE A 231 2.13 -17.66 -7.90
C PHE A 231 2.81 -17.04 -9.13
N VAL A 232 3.63 -16.00 -8.96
CA VAL A 232 4.29 -15.35 -10.11
C VAL A 232 5.28 -16.29 -10.83
N ARG A 233 5.92 -17.23 -10.10
CA ARG A 233 6.76 -18.28 -10.70
C ARG A 233 5.93 -19.28 -11.51
N ALA A 234 4.78 -19.71 -10.99
CA ALA A 234 3.88 -20.60 -11.72
C ALA A 234 3.34 -19.94 -12.99
N GLN A 235 2.96 -18.65 -12.92
CA GLN A 235 2.52 -17.85 -14.07
C GLN A 235 3.58 -17.76 -15.17
N LEU A 236 4.86 -17.56 -14.81
CA LEU A 236 5.96 -17.61 -15.78
C LEU A 236 6.04 -18.96 -16.50
N GLU A 237 5.99 -20.08 -15.75
CA GLU A 237 6.08 -21.41 -16.36
C GLU A 237 4.84 -21.74 -17.21
N GLN A 238 3.66 -21.22 -16.85
CA GLN A 238 2.45 -21.31 -17.66
C GLN A 238 2.57 -20.56 -19.00
N GLN A 239 3.13 -19.34 -18.99
CA GLN A 239 3.38 -18.57 -20.22
C GLN A 239 4.47 -19.19 -21.11
N ARG A 240 5.31 -20.07 -20.55
CA ARG A 240 6.36 -20.83 -21.28
C ARG A 240 5.91 -22.23 -21.72
N ASP A 241 4.61 -22.52 -21.69
CA ASP A 241 4.02 -23.82 -22.03
C ASP A 241 4.54 -24.99 -21.18
N SER A 242 5.00 -24.69 -19.95
CA SER A 242 5.48 -25.68 -18.99
C SER A 242 4.47 -25.90 -17.87
N GLY A 243 3.22 -26.24 -18.24
CA GLY A 243 2.12 -26.45 -17.27
C GLY A 243 2.44 -27.45 -16.17
N ARG A 244 3.17 -28.54 -16.48
CA ARG A 244 3.65 -29.51 -15.48
C ARG A 244 4.56 -28.88 -14.42
N LYS A 245 5.40 -27.91 -14.79
CA LYS A 245 6.25 -27.20 -13.82
C LYS A 245 5.44 -26.20 -13.01
N ALA A 246 4.50 -25.50 -13.63
CA ALA A 246 3.59 -24.59 -12.94
C ALA A 246 2.78 -25.33 -11.86
N ILE A 247 2.21 -26.49 -12.17
CA ILE A 247 1.51 -27.34 -11.19
C ILE A 247 2.44 -27.79 -10.06
N LYS A 248 3.68 -28.21 -10.37
CA LYS A 248 4.65 -28.58 -9.33
C LYS A 248 4.93 -27.43 -8.36
N ILE A 249 5.03 -26.21 -8.86
CA ILE A 249 5.22 -25.01 -8.04
C ILE A 249 3.97 -24.76 -7.18
N LEU A 250 2.78 -24.75 -7.78
CA LEU A 250 1.53 -24.51 -7.05
C LEU A 250 1.27 -25.58 -5.98
N ASN A 251 1.53 -26.85 -6.27
CA ASN A 251 1.38 -27.94 -5.30
C ASN A 251 2.27 -27.77 -4.06
N THR A 252 3.33 -26.95 -4.10
CA THR A 252 4.08 -26.63 -2.89
C THR A 252 3.24 -25.85 -1.86
N LEU A 253 2.18 -25.18 -2.30
CA LEU A 253 1.24 -24.42 -1.47
C LEU A 253 0.05 -25.26 -0.99
N HIS A 254 -0.21 -26.39 -1.64
CA HIS A 254 -1.38 -27.20 -1.35
C HIS A 254 -1.38 -27.66 0.12
N GLY A 255 -2.52 -27.52 0.79
CA GLY A 255 -2.69 -27.90 2.19
C GLY A 255 -2.05 -26.93 3.21
N ARG A 256 -1.39 -25.85 2.78
CA ARG A 256 -0.86 -24.85 3.72
C ARG A 256 -1.97 -23.97 4.27
N GLU A 257 -1.92 -23.69 5.57
CA GLU A 257 -2.91 -22.84 6.25
C GLU A 257 -3.02 -21.44 5.65
N VAL A 258 -1.89 -20.90 5.18
CA VAL A 258 -1.84 -19.58 4.53
C VAL A 258 -2.83 -19.45 3.35
N LEU A 259 -3.14 -20.53 2.62
CA LEU A 259 -4.13 -20.49 1.53
C LEU A 259 -5.55 -20.19 2.02
N GLY A 260 -5.88 -20.55 3.27
CA GLY A 260 -7.17 -20.24 3.90
C GLY A 260 -7.35 -18.74 4.22
N SER A 261 -6.27 -17.95 4.11
CA SER A 261 -6.29 -16.51 4.40
C SER A 261 -6.41 -15.65 3.13
N ARG A 262 -6.91 -14.41 3.29
CA ARG A 262 -6.77 -13.30 2.32
C ARG A 262 -7.12 -13.64 0.86
N HIS A 263 -8.11 -14.50 0.63
CA HIS A 263 -8.55 -14.95 -0.70
C HIS A 263 -7.47 -15.68 -1.54
N LEU A 264 -6.40 -16.18 -0.90
CA LEU A 264 -5.31 -16.87 -1.60
C LEU A 264 -5.73 -18.21 -2.21
N ALA A 265 -6.68 -18.92 -1.58
CA ALA A 265 -7.31 -20.09 -2.17
C ALA A 265 -7.94 -19.78 -3.54
N THR A 266 -8.59 -18.63 -3.70
CA THR A 266 -9.20 -18.22 -4.97
C THR A 266 -8.12 -18.05 -6.05
N LEU A 267 -7.00 -17.41 -5.73
CA LEU A 267 -5.87 -17.28 -6.66
C LEU A 267 -5.30 -18.64 -7.04
N TYR A 268 -5.07 -19.51 -6.05
CA TYR A 268 -4.57 -20.86 -6.27
C TYR A 268 -5.45 -21.67 -7.22
N TYR A 269 -6.76 -21.73 -6.96
CA TYR A 269 -7.67 -22.49 -7.79
C TYR A 269 -7.86 -21.88 -9.18
N ASN A 270 -7.84 -20.55 -9.30
CA ASN A 270 -7.87 -19.88 -10.60
C ASN A 270 -6.64 -20.20 -11.44
N ASP A 271 -5.43 -20.14 -10.87
CA ASP A 271 -4.19 -20.47 -11.57
C ASP A 271 -4.16 -21.95 -11.97
N MET A 272 -4.57 -22.86 -11.08
CA MET A 272 -4.71 -24.29 -11.38
C MET A 272 -5.69 -24.54 -12.53
N ALA A 273 -6.88 -23.93 -12.48
CA ALA A 273 -7.89 -24.04 -13.52
C ALA A 273 -7.38 -23.53 -14.87
N ALA A 274 -6.68 -22.39 -14.88
CA ALA A 274 -6.10 -21.82 -16.10
C ALA A 274 -5.01 -22.72 -16.70
N ILE A 275 -4.21 -23.41 -15.88
CA ILE A 275 -3.22 -24.38 -16.37
C ILE A 275 -3.90 -25.62 -16.96
N HIS A 276 -4.89 -26.16 -16.27
CA HIS A 276 -5.64 -27.34 -16.75
C HIS A 276 -6.41 -27.03 -18.05
N PHE A 277 -7.10 -25.89 -18.12
CA PHE A 277 -7.80 -25.46 -19.33
C PHE A 277 -6.88 -25.35 -20.54
N LYS A 278 -5.65 -24.84 -20.35
CA LYS A 278 -4.65 -24.76 -21.42
C LYS A 278 -4.10 -26.13 -21.84
N ALA A 279 -4.13 -27.12 -20.94
CA ALA A 279 -3.61 -28.45 -21.19
C ALA A 279 -4.57 -29.36 -21.98
N GLY A 280 -5.87 -29.03 -22.02
CA GLY A 280 -6.93 -29.86 -22.63
C GLY A 280 -7.58 -30.77 -21.60
#